data_AF-N4WU01-F1
#
_entry.id   AF-N4WU01-F1
#
_cell.length_a   1.000
_cell.length_b   1.000
_cell.length_c   1.000
_cell.angle_alpha   90.00
_cell.angle_beta   90.00
_cell.angle_gamma   90.00
#
_symmetry.space_group_name_H-M   'P 1'
#
loop_
_entity.id
_entity.type
_entity.pdbx_description
1 polymer ?
#
loop_
_entity_poly.entity_id
_entity_poly.type
_entity_poly.pdbx_seq_one_letter_code
_entity_poly.pdbx_strand_id
1 'polypeptide(L)'
;MASSGSKRWSEAGPSANSWRSRTCSSSSSSSSFSSSSLPSSDSWRSRSSSSSSSSSSSSSSSSLPSLPPPKSQNSWATANNWRSGSPVKSLNKPVTIPDFDKLIEGQVLYLGVPPPSSIFWQRQDSSSPERHPVVIVGKYRGKDGEGCVKVRLVTSFGGQRLQDKKPFWQWKFFMLCENSQEQAQTEEVRLAKVASGCDAFKKRCYVNLSPNSLYHIEYKHLGIFATQPNIRFDNLSTSEIKNAPANC
;
A
#
# COMPACT_ATOMS: atom_id res chain seq x y z
N MET A 1 -38.60 -8.54 58.37
CA MET A 1 -38.67 -9.94 58.83
C MET A 1 -38.32 -10.87 57.66
N ALA A 2 -37.70 -12.01 57.98
CA ALA A 2 -37.66 -13.33 57.28
C ALA A 2 -38.11 -13.42 55.80
N SER A 3 -37.33 -13.99 54.86
CA SER A 3 -36.90 -15.42 54.71
C SER A 3 -38.10 -16.35 54.40
N SER A 4 -38.10 -17.34 53.47
CA SER A 4 -37.11 -17.96 52.56
C SER A 4 -37.85 -18.65 51.37
N GLY A 5 -37.26 -19.32 50.35
CA GLY A 5 -35.85 -19.53 49.98
C GLY A 5 -35.61 -20.79 49.11
N SER A 6 -34.88 -20.66 47.99
CA SER A 6 -34.11 -21.70 47.25
C SER A 6 -34.77 -22.95 46.61
N LYS A 7 -34.62 -23.09 45.27
CA LYS A 7 -34.18 -24.27 44.45
C LYS A 7 -34.52 -24.00 42.95
N ARG A 8 -33.69 -24.21 41.91
CA ARG A 8 -32.55 -25.11 41.54
C ARG A 8 -33.00 -26.42 40.86
N TRP A 9 -32.20 -26.89 39.89
CA TRP A 9 -32.35 -28.07 39.00
C TRP A 9 -33.35 -27.81 37.84
N SER A 10 -33.13 -28.27 36.58
CA SER A 10 -32.07 -29.13 36.03
C SER A 10 -31.76 -28.89 34.52
N GLU A 11 -30.63 -29.48 34.08
CA GLU A 11 -30.31 -30.19 32.81
C GLU A 11 -31.19 -30.05 31.53
N ALA A 12 -30.69 -30.26 30.30
CA ALA A 12 -29.34 -30.54 29.77
C ALA A 12 -29.28 -30.32 28.24
N GLY A 13 -28.08 -30.40 27.64
CA GLY A 13 -27.92 -30.60 26.19
C GLY A 13 -28.16 -32.06 25.77
N PRO A 14 -28.41 -32.31 24.47
CA PRO A 14 -27.31 -32.65 23.56
C PRO A 14 -27.24 -31.70 22.33
N SER A 15 -26.12 -31.47 21.65
CA SER A 15 -24.89 -32.25 21.42
C SER A 15 -24.92 -33.25 20.25
N ALA A 16 -24.59 -32.69 19.07
CA ALA A 16 -23.72 -33.27 18.04
C ALA A 16 -24.19 -34.43 17.13
N ASN A 17 -23.45 -34.53 16.02
CA ASN A 17 -23.31 -35.66 15.08
C ASN A 17 -24.44 -35.94 14.08
N SER A 18 -24.12 -35.71 12.80
CA SER A 18 -23.76 -36.86 11.97
C SER A 18 -22.63 -36.49 10.98
N TRP A 19 -21.65 -37.39 10.86
CA TRP A 19 -20.57 -37.35 9.86
C TRP A 19 -20.78 -38.51 8.88
N ARG A 20 -20.03 -38.48 7.76
CA ARG A 20 -19.90 -39.52 6.72
C ARG A 20 -20.99 -39.54 5.64
N SER A 21 -20.72 -39.97 4.41
CA SER A 21 -19.47 -40.12 3.62
C SER A 21 -19.86 -40.54 2.18
N ARG A 22 -18.84 -40.71 1.31
CA ARG A 22 -18.85 -41.55 0.08
C ARG A 22 -19.56 -40.97 -1.15
N THR A 23 -19.14 -41.25 -2.38
CA THR A 23 -17.79 -41.36 -3.04
C THR A 23 -18.06 -41.65 -4.52
N CYS A 24 -17.19 -41.14 -5.40
CA CYS A 24 -16.79 -41.75 -6.69
C CYS A 24 -17.82 -42.53 -7.55
N SER A 25 -18.18 -41.97 -8.71
CA SER A 25 -17.98 -42.59 -10.05
C SER A 25 -18.30 -41.56 -11.14
N SER A 26 -17.51 -41.28 -12.19
CA SER A 26 -16.67 -42.09 -13.10
C SER A 26 -17.39 -42.46 -14.40
N SER A 27 -17.01 -41.79 -15.50
CA SER A 27 -17.11 -42.21 -16.92
C SER A 27 -16.15 -41.30 -17.70
N SER A 28 -15.03 -41.77 -18.29
CA SER A 28 -14.88 -42.61 -19.52
C SER A 28 -15.12 -41.80 -20.80
N SER A 29 -14.36 -41.89 -21.91
CA SER A 29 -13.10 -42.60 -22.30
C SER A 29 -12.65 -42.10 -23.71
N SER A 30 -11.44 -42.28 -24.27
CA SER A 30 -10.09 -42.67 -23.78
C SER A 30 -9.05 -42.56 -24.95
N SER A 31 -7.73 -42.64 -24.66
CA SER A 31 -6.60 -42.90 -25.61
C SER A 31 -6.31 -41.83 -26.70
N SER A 32 -5.10 -41.67 -27.27
CA SER A 32 -3.95 -42.61 -27.41
C SER A 32 -2.56 -41.98 -27.18
N PHE A 33 -1.57 -42.87 -27.00
CA PHE A 33 -0.11 -42.66 -26.91
C PHE A 33 0.53 -42.72 -28.33
N SER A 34 1.83 -42.51 -28.62
CA SER A 34 3.09 -42.53 -27.84
C SER A 34 4.16 -41.57 -28.43
N SER A 35 5.30 -41.42 -27.74
CA SER A 35 6.42 -40.50 -28.05
C SER A 35 7.55 -41.09 -28.91
N SER A 36 8.34 -40.25 -29.59
CA SER A 36 9.78 -40.52 -29.86
C SER A 36 10.63 -39.27 -30.19
N SER A 37 11.82 -39.22 -29.56
CA SER A 37 13.10 -38.57 -29.97
C SER A 37 13.22 -37.07 -30.38
N LEU A 38 14.05 -36.37 -29.59
CA LEU A 38 14.94 -35.23 -29.91
C LEU A 38 15.93 -35.56 -31.07
N PRO A 39 16.60 -34.59 -31.76
CA PRO A 39 17.56 -33.66 -31.11
C PRO A 39 17.89 -32.28 -31.75
N SER A 40 18.74 -31.55 -31.02
CA SER A 40 19.74 -30.54 -31.46
C SER A 40 19.36 -29.28 -32.23
N SER A 41 19.41 -28.15 -31.49
CA SER A 41 20.11 -26.88 -31.81
C SER A 41 20.59 -26.58 -33.24
N ASP A 42 20.33 -25.34 -33.70
CA ASP A 42 21.36 -24.55 -34.40
C ASP A 42 21.21 -23.02 -34.21
N SER A 43 22.24 -22.25 -34.59
CA SER A 43 22.46 -20.85 -34.25
C SER A 43 22.25 -19.88 -35.42
N TRP A 44 21.44 -18.83 -35.23
CA TRP A 44 21.28 -17.76 -36.21
C TRP A 44 21.67 -16.37 -35.67
N ARG A 45 22.99 -16.15 -35.61
CA ARG A 45 23.63 -14.87 -35.28
C ARG A 45 24.08 -14.15 -36.57
N SER A 46 23.12 -13.72 -37.39
CA SER A 46 23.41 -13.11 -38.69
C SER A 46 23.91 -11.67 -38.57
N ARG A 47 25.21 -11.45 -38.82
CA ARG A 47 25.77 -10.16 -39.25
C ARG A 47 26.04 -10.21 -40.75
N SER A 48 25.62 -9.19 -41.48
CA SER A 48 26.09 -8.87 -42.84
C SER A 48 26.39 -7.36 -42.92
N SER A 49 27.24 -6.94 -43.86
CA SER A 49 28.01 -5.70 -43.73
C SER A 49 28.17 -4.91 -45.03
N SER A 50 28.15 -3.57 -44.92
CA SER A 50 28.76 -2.59 -45.87
C SER A 50 28.09 -2.49 -47.27
N SER A 51 28.28 -1.46 -48.12
CA SER A 51 29.13 -0.24 -48.13
C SER A 51 28.49 0.89 -48.97
N SER A 52 28.84 2.18 -48.71
CA SER A 52 29.00 3.33 -49.67
C SER A 52 27.87 3.76 -50.65
N SER A 53 27.70 5.03 -51.09
CA SER A 53 28.27 6.35 -50.70
C SER A 53 27.59 7.52 -51.46
N SER A 54 27.77 8.78 -51.00
CA SER A 54 27.56 10.08 -51.73
C SER A 54 26.10 10.47 -52.11
N SER A 55 25.71 11.75 -52.26
CA SER A 55 26.43 13.04 -52.09
C SER A 55 25.48 14.26 -51.81
N SER A 56 26.02 15.24 -51.09
CA SER A 56 25.70 16.70 -51.01
C SER A 56 24.40 17.29 -51.58
N SER A 57 23.72 18.13 -50.78
CA SER A 57 23.63 19.60 -51.02
C SER A 57 22.99 20.33 -49.82
N SER A 58 23.07 21.67 -49.79
CA SER A 58 22.76 22.52 -48.63
C SER A 58 21.59 23.47 -48.86
N SER A 59 20.86 23.80 -47.79
CA SER A 59 20.13 25.07 -47.68
C SER A 59 19.92 25.43 -46.20
N SER A 60 19.92 26.73 -45.90
CA SER A 60 19.86 27.27 -44.54
C SER A 60 18.50 27.94 -44.27
N SER A 61 17.99 27.77 -43.06
CA SER A 61 16.94 28.63 -42.51
C SER A 61 17.13 28.80 -41.00
N SER A 62 16.71 29.94 -40.48
CA SER A 62 17.15 30.46 -39.18
C SER A 62 16.11 30.25 -38.07
N SER A 63 16.60 30.34 -36.83
CA SER A 63 15.86 30.80 -35.65
C SER A 63 14.49 30.16 -35.35
N LEU A 64 14.50 29.19 -34.42
CA LEU A 64 13.73 29.30 -33.17
C LEU A 64 14.28 28.27 -32.16
N PRO A 65 14.85 28.68 -31.01
CA PRO A 65 15.15 27.74 -29.95
C PRO A 65 13.84 27.29 -29.31
N SER A 66 13.44 26.05 -29.55
CA SER A 66 12.26 25.45 -28.92
C SER A 66 12.50 25.27 -27.43
N LEU A 67 12.11 26.29 -26.65
CA LEU A 67 12.04 26.25 -25.20
C LEU A 67 11.35 24.95 -24.78
N PRO A 68 12.03 24.02 -24.07
CA PRO A 68 11.38 22.82 -23.61
C PRO A 68 10.26 23.23 -22.65
N PRO A 69 9.05 22.65 -22.75
CA PRO A 69 7.96 22.98 -21.84
C PRO A 69 8.45 22.77 -20.39
N PRO A 70 8.15 23.69 -19.47
CA PRO A 70 8.76 23.71 -18.15
C PRO A 70 8.48 22.40 -17.42
N LYS A 71 9.50 21.54 -17.36
CA LYS A 71 9.43 20.26 -16.66
C LYS A 71 9.25 20.56 -15.18
N SER A 72 8.00 20.50 -14.71
CA SER A 72 7.65 20.36 -13.31
C SER A 72 8.10 18.96 -12.86
N GLN A 73 9.42 18.82 -12.69
CA GLN A 73 10.12 17.55 -12.57
C GLN A 73 9.89 16.98 -11.17
N ASN A 74 8.70 16.38 -11.00
CA ASN A 74 8.11 16.00 -9.73
C ASN A 74 8.85 14.78 -9.12
N SER A 75 9.89 15.04 -8.33
CA SER A 75 10.84 14.10 -7.70
C SER A 75 10.26 13.01 -6.79
N TRP A 76 8.95 12.86 -6.74
CA TRP A 76 8.19 11.96 -5.86
C TRP A 76 7.14 11.14 -6.63
N ALA A 77 6.86 11.42 -7.91
CA ALA A 77 5.67 10.93 -8.60
C ALA A 77 5.91 9.66 -9.44
N THR A 78 7.04 9.56 -10.13
CA THR A 78 7.28 8.44 -11.06
C THR A 78 7.46 7.13 -10.27
N ALA A 79 7.03 6.00 -10.83
CA ALA A 79 7.10 4.70 -10.15
C ALA A 79 8.50 4.37 -9.59
N ASN A 80 9.56 4.76 -10.31
CA ASN A 80 10.94 4.61 -9.85
C ASN A 80 11.41 5.75 -8.94
N ASN A 81 10.82 6.95 -8.97
CA ASN A 81 11.30 8.09 -8.16
C ASN A 81 11.09 7.95 -6.65
N TRP A 82 10.26 7.00 -6.18
CA TRP A 82 10.21 6.60 -4.76
C TRP A 82 11.43 5.74 -4.32
N ARG A 83 12.17 5.14 -5.27
CA ARG A 83 13.29 4.21 -4.97
C ARG A 83 14.61 4.53 -5.71
N SER A 84 14.61 5.43 -6.69
CA SER A 84 15.70 5.65 -7.65
C SER A 84 16.09 7.12 -7.87
N GLY A 85 15.62 8.04 -7.03
CA GLY A 85 16.35 9.31 -6.86
C GLY A 85 17.74 9.01 -6.29
N SER A 86 18.77 9.74 -6.73
CA SER A 86 20.13 9.64 -6.18
C SER A 86 20.07 9.63 -4.65
N PRO A 87 20.72 8.66 -3.97
CA PRO A 87 20.33 8.30 -2.61
C PRO A 87 20.43 9.48 -1.65
N VAL A 88 19.28 9.88 -1.09
CA VAL A 88 19.21 10.76 0.08
C VAL A 88 19.96 10.06 1.20
N LYS A 89 21.23 10.47 1.42
CA LYS A 89 22.32 9.74 2.08
C LYS A 89 21.84 8.76 3.16
N SER A 90 21.60 7.51 2.74
CA SER A 90 21.23 6.34 3.56
C SER A 90 20.47 6.71 4.84
N LEU A 91 19.26 7.27 4.71
CA LEU A 91 18.44 7.68 5.87
C LEU A 91 17.81 6.45 6.56
N ASN A 92 18.67 5.56 7.08
CA ASN A 92 18.36 4.33 7.79
C ASN A 92 17.75 4.57 9.18
N LYS A 93 17.59 5.85 9.56
CA LYS A 93 16.84 6.33 10.73
C LYS A 93 15.96 7.49 10.24
N PRO A 94 14.71 7.61 10.72
CA PRO A 94 13.88 8.78 10.43
C PRO A 94 14.55 10.08 10.90
N VAL A 95 14.33 11.19 10.19
CA VAL A 95 14.94 12.51 10.51
C VAL A 95 14.68 12.91 11.96
N THR A 96 13.47 12.66 12.44
CA THR A 96 13.05 12.81 13.83
C THR A 96 12.11 11.66 14.16
N ILE A 97 12.42 10.90 15.21
CA ILE A 97 11.49 9.91 15.79
C ILE A 97 10.40 10.70 16.55
N PRO A 98 9.11 10.46 16.30
CA PRO A 98 8.05 11.15 17.02
C PRO A 98 7.92 10.61 18.46
N ASP A 99 7.58 11.48 19.41
CA ASP A 99 7.33 11.10 20.80
C ASP A 99 6.06 10.23 20.91
N PHE A 100 6.21 9.01 21.43
CA PHE A 100 5.14 8.02 21.57
C PHE A 100 3.93 8.55 22.32
N ASP A 101 4.11 9.26 23.44
CA ASP A 101 2.99 9.69 24.25
C ASP A 101 2.24 10.86 23.58
N LYS A 102 2.94 11.65 22.74
CA LYS A 102 2.36 12.66 21.86
C LYS A 102 1.75 12.14 20.54
N LEU A 103 1.85 10.85 20.23
CA LEU A 103 1.19 10.26 19.04
C LEU A 103 -0.34 10.21 19.20
N ILE A 104 -1.04 10.69 18.18
CA ILE A 104 -2.50 10.78 18.09
C ILE A 104 -2.99 9.95 16.89
N GLU A 105 -4.17 9.34 17.00
CA GLU A 105 -4.84 8.71 15.85
C GLU A 105 -5.17 9.75 14.77
N GLY A 106 -5.19 9.31 13.50
CA GLY A 106 -5.37 10.18 12.34
C GLY A 106 -4.10 10.92 11.90
N GLN A 107 -3.06 10.96 12.74
CA GLN A 107 -1.77 11.58 12.39
C GLN A 107 -1.07 10.80 11.27
N VAL A 108 -0.52 11.52 10.28
CA VAL A 108 0.28 10.93 9.21
C VAL A 108 1.77 11.06 9.51
N LEU A 109 2.47 9.94 9.38
CA LEU A 109 3.91 9.77 9.59
C LEU A 109 4.53 9.10 8.37
N TYR A 110 5.85 8.89 8.41
CA TYR A 110 6.60 8.18 7.39
C TYR A 110 7.17 6.88 7.93
N LEU A 111 6.90 5.77 7.25
CA LEU A 111 7.44 4.45 7.59
C LEU A 111 8.87 4.33 7.03
N GLY A 112 9.84 4.12 7.92
CA GLY A 112 11.22 3.84 7.55
C GLY A 112 11.41 2.44 6.96
N VAL A 113 12.61 1.87 7.13
CA VAL A 113 12.87 0.45 6.87
C VAL A 113 13.09 -0.23 8.23
N PRO A 114 12.12 -1.00 8.77
CA PRO A 114 12.27 -1.65 10.06
C PRO A 114 13.30 -2.80 10.00
N PRO A 115 14.05 -3.08 11.07
CA PRO A 115 14.97 -4.22 11.11
C PRO A 115 14.19 -5.54 10.98
N PRO A 116 14.79 -6.64 10.46
CA PRO A 116 14.09 -7.92 10.27
C PRO A 116 13.47 -8.52 11.55
N SER A 117 13.92 -8.10 12.73
CA SER A 117 13.36 -8.50 14.04
C SER A 117 12.10 -7.73 14.46
N SER A 118 11.69 -6.71 13.71
CA SER A 118 10.51 -5.88 14.03
C SER A 118 9.20 -6.66 13.90
N ILE A 119 8.23 -6.36 14.76
CA ILE A 119 6.87 -6.94 14.70
C ILE A 119 6.17 -6.68 13.36
N PHE A 120 6.61 -5.64 12.62
CA PHE A 120 6.14 -5.31 11.28
C PHE A 120 6.28 -6.46 10.27
N TRP A 121 7.33 -7.28 10.41
CA TRP A 121 7.62 -8.41 9.51
C TRP A 121 6.98 -9.73 9.95
N GLN A 122 6.17 -9.76 11.01
CA GLN A 122 5.50 -10.99 11.49
C GLN A 122 4.30 -11.42 10.63
N ARG A 123 4.07 -10.76 9.49
CA ARG A 123 2.95 -11.01 8.57
C ARG A 123 3.37 -11.93 7.43
N GLN A 124 2.41 -12.67 6.87
CA GLN A 124 2.65 -13.62 5.78
C GLN A 124 2.59 -12.98 4.38
N ASP A 125 2.33 -11.67 4.26
CA ASP A 125 2.23 -11.02 2.96
C ASP A 125 3.59 -10.52 2.46
N SER A 126 3.97 -10.94 1.25
CA SER A 126 5.22 -10.57 0.56
C SER A 126 5.21 -9.14 -0.01
N SER A 127 4.50 -8.22 0.66
CA SER A 127 4.49 -6.81 0.28
C SER A 127 5.78 -6.10 0.73
N SER A 128 6.04 -4.92 0.18
CA SER A 128 7.20 -4.09 0.54
C SER A 128 6.71 -2.68 0.89
N PRO A 129 6.13 -2.49 2.10
CA PRO A 129 5.46 -1.25 2.48
C PRO A 129 6.42 -0.19 3.03
N GLU A 130 7.70 -0.51 3.20
CA GLU A 130 8.72 0.42 3.67
C GLU A 130 8.82 1.65 2.74
N ARG A 131 9.19 2.81 3.31
CA ARG A 131 9.33 4.10 2.59
C ARG A 131 8.01 4.74 2.12
N HIS A 132 6.87 4.33 2.68
CA HIS A 132 5.56 4.95 2.44
C HIS A 132 5.12 5.87 3.59
N PRO A 133 4.32 6.93 3.31
CA PRO A 133 3.55 7.59 4.35
C PRO A 133 2.51 6.61 4.94
N VAL A 134 2.20 6.77 6.23
CA VAL A 134 1.28 5.92 7.00
C VAL A 134 0.43 6.76 7.94
N VAL A 135 -0.80 6.33 8.21
CA VAL A 135 -1.70 6.97 9.19
C VAL A 135 -1.82 6.10 10.44
N ILE A 136 -1.67 6.72 11.62
CA ILE A 136 -1.89 6.07 12.92
C ILE A 136 -3.38 5.79 13.12
N VAL A 137 -3.74 4.54 13.42
CA VAL A 137 -5.13 4.11 13.71
C VAL A 137 -5.29 3.46 15.09
N GLY A 138 -4.21 3.43 15.89
CA GLY A 138 -4.24 2.94 17.26
C GLY A 138 -2.87 2.97 17.91
N LYS A 139 -2.84 3.06 19.24
CA LYS A 139 -1.63 3.05 20.07
C LYS A 139 -1.78 2.02 21.19
N TYR A 140 -0.75 1.24 21.46
CA TYR A 140 -0.74 0.21 22.50
C TYR A 140 0.68 -0.02 23.03
N ARG A 141 0.84 -0.74 24.14
CA ARG A 141 2.16 -1.21 24.61
C ARG A 141 2.34 -2.70 24.32
N GLY A 142 3.53 -3.07 23.87
CA GLY A 142 3.95 -4.45 23.66
C GLY A 142 4.19 -5.20 24.98
N LYS A 143 4.55 -6.49 24.89
CA LYS A 143 4.78 -7.35 26.07
C LYS A 143 5.84 -6.77 27.01
N ASP A 144 6.89 -6.20 26.44
CA ASP A 144 8.04 -5.63 27.16
C ASP A 144 7.86 -4.13 27.47
N GLY A 145 6.61 -3.64 27.53
CA GLY A 145 6.27 -2.23 27.79
C GLY A 145 6.54 -1.25 26.63
N GLU A 146 7.14 -1.74 25.56
CA GLU A 146 7.47 -1.03 24.32
C GLU A 146 6.27 -0.29 23.72
N GLY A 147 6.50 0.91 23.16
CA GLY A 147 5.47 1.63 22.42
C GLY A 147 5.21 1.04 21.02
N CYS A 148 3.99 0.59 20.76
CA CYS A 148 3.58 0.08 19.46
C CYS A 148 2.35 0.84 18.93
N VAL A 149 2.23 0.90 17.61
CA VAL A 149 1.12 1.53 16.91
C VAL A 149 0.55 0.62 15.84
N LYS A 150 -0.74 0.81 15.57
CA LYS A 150 -1.42 0.24 14.40
C LYS A 150 -1.46 1.31 13.31
N VAL A 151 -1.15 0.94 12.07
CA VAL A 151 -1.09 1.89 10.95
C VAL A 151 -1.75 1.36 9.67
N ARG A 152 -2.30 2.28 8.86
CA ARG A 152 -2.69 2.01 7.46
C ARG A 152 -1.72 2.71 6.51
N LEU A 153 -1.45 2.08 5.37
CA LEU A 153 -0.59 2.65 4.33
C LEU A 153 -1.27 3.81 3.59
N VAL A 154 -0.48 4.82 3.20
CA VAL A 154 -0.88 5.86 2.26
C VAL A 154 -0.05 5.73 0.97
N THR A 155 -0.73 5.77 -0.18
CA THR A 155 -0.13 5.62 -1.51
C THR A 155 -0.61 6.71 -2.46
N SER A 156 0.26 7.23 -3.32
CA SER A 156 -0.16 8.20 -4.36
C SER A 156 -0.52 7.55 -5.69
N PHE A 157 -0.21 6.27 -5.89
CA PHE A 157 -0.17 5.65 -7.23
C PHE A 157 0.67 6.42 -8.26
N GLY A 158 1.62 7.24 -7.79
CA GLY A 158 2.40 8.14 -8.62
C GLY A 158 1.67 9.43 -9.02
N GLY A 159 0.60 9.77 -8.30
CA GLY A 159 -0.31 10.88 -8.61
C GLY A 159 -1.39 10.53 -9.63
N GLN A 160 -1.50 9.27 -10.09
CA GLN A 160 -2.56 8.81 -11.00
C GLN A 160 -3.92 8.77 -10.29
N ARG A 161 -5.04 8.85 -11.01
CA ARG A 161 -6.36 8.60 -10.39
C ARG A 161 -6.48 7.11 -10.02
N LEU A 162 -7.32 6.82 -9.04
CA LEU A 162 -7.64 5.46 -8.61
C LEU A 162 -8.21 4.63 -9.76
N GLN A 163 -9.05 5.27 -10.58
CA GLN A 163 -9.70 4.73 -11.77
C GLN A 163 -8.67 4.31 -12.84
N ASP A 164 -7.66 5.15 -13.09
CA ASP A 164 -6.57 4.86 -14.04
C ASP A 164 -5.71 3.66 -13.58
N LYS A 165 -5.59 3.47 -12.26
CA LYS A 165 -4.62 2.53 -11.68
C LYS A 165 -5.20 1.21 -11.18
N LYS A 166 -6.48 1.18 -10.82
CA LYS A 166 -7.13 0.05 -10.16
C LYS A 166 -8.44 -0.30 -10.85
N PRO A 167 -8.78 -1.59 -10.99
CA PRO A 167 -10.08 -2.00 -11.50
C PRO A 167 -11.18 -1.67 -10.47
N PHE A 168 -12.38 -1.35 -10.96
CA PHE A 168 -13.52 -0.84 -10.19
C PHE A 168 -13.78 -1.56 -8.85
N TRP A 169 -13.79 -2.89 -8.85
CA TRP A 169 -14.02 -3.73 -7.66
C TRP A 169 -13.01 -3.53 -6.52
N GLN A 170 -11.85 -2.92 -6.79
CA GLN A 170 -10.85 -2.55 -5.79
C GLN A 170 -11.00 -1.11 -5.26
N TRP A 171 -11.79 -0.22 -5.88
CA TRP A 171 -11.87 1.20 -5.48
C TRP A 171 -12.36 1.38 -4.03
N LYS A 172 -13.29 0.53 -3.58
CA LYS A 172 -13.79 0.45 -2.19
C LYS A 172 -12.72 0.18 -1.13
N PHE A 173 -11.52 -0.25 -1.52
CA PHE A 173 -10.38 -0.43 -0.63
C PHE A 173 -9.47 0.80 -0.55
N PHE A 174 -9.89 1.94 -1.08
CA PHE A 174 -9.16 3.19 -1.00
C PHE A 174 -10.08 4.34 -0.57
N MET A 175 -9.45 5.38 -0.03
CA MET A 175 -10.08 6.64 0.35
C MET A 175 -9.14 7.78 -0.05
N LEU A 176 -9.61 8.69 -0.91
CA LEU A 176 -8.83 9.80 -1.43
C LEU A 176 -8.52 10.76 -0.29
N CYS A 177 -7.26 11.10 -0.08
CA CYS A 177 -6.87 12.11 0.89
C CYS A 177 -7.25 13.51 0.37
N GLU A 178 -7.76 14.35 1.25
CA GLU A 178 -7.91 15.79 0.97
C GLU A 178 -6.55 16.39 0.57
N ASN A 179 -6.55 17.06 -0.58
CA ASN A 179 -5.33 17.46 -1.27
C ASN A 179 -5.51 18.74 -2.10
N SER A 180 -4.41 19.44 -2.35
CA SER A 180 -4.40 20.73 -3.06
C SER A 180 -4.30 20.64 -4.59
N GLN A 181 -4.40 19.44 -5.20
CA GLN A 181 -4.39 19.27 -6.67
C GLN A 181 -5.78 19.04 -7.26
N GLU A 182 -6.68 18.41 -6.50
CA GLU A 182 -7.99 17.98 -6.99
C GLU A 182 -8.99 17.95 -5.84
N GLN A 183 -10.09 18.69 -5.98
CA GLN A 183 -11.28 18.44 -5.18
C GLN A 183 -11.92 17.13 -5.67
N ALA A 184 -12.16 16.20 -4.76
CA ALA A 184 -12.78 14.93 -5.07
C ALA A 184 -14.22 15.16 -5.59
N GLN A 185 -14.56 14.60 -6.75
CA GLN A 185 -15.95 14.44 -7.13
C GLN A 185 -16.55 13.33 -6.25
N THR A 186 -17.52 13.70 -5.41
CA THR A 186 -18.04 12.87 -4.31
C THR A 186 -18.57 11.50 -4.75
N GLU A 187 -18.97 11.38 -6.03
CA GLU A 187 -19.51 10.17 -6.65
C GLU A 187 -18.43 9.13 -6.98
N GLU A 188 -17.16 9.52 -7.15
CA GLU A 188 -16.09 8.62 -7.59
C GLU A 188 -15.39 7.88 -6.44
N VAL A 189 -14.97 8.61 -5.39
CA VAL A 189 -14.15 8.09 -4.28
C VAL A 189 -14.46 8.85 -3.00
N ARG A 190 -14.63 8.12 -1.88
CA ARG A 190 -14.74 8.70 -0.53
C ARG A 190 -13.52 9.57 -0.20
N LEU A 191 -13.76 10.68 0.49
CA LEU A 191 -12.75 11.69 0.84
C LEU A 191 -12.38 11.62 2.32
N ALA A 192 -11.11 11.37 2.62
CA ALA A 192 -10.52 11.50 3.95
C ALA A 192 -10.13 12.96 4.19
N LYS A 193 -10.90 13.67 5.02
CA LYS A 193 -10.71 15.09 5.35
C LYS A 193 -9.61 15.30 6.36
N VAL A 194 -8.87 16.41 6.24
CA VAL A 194 -7.89 16.81 7.26
C VAL A 194 -8.56 17.54 8.43
N ALA A 195 -7.95 17.43 9.60
CA ALA A 195 -8.40 18.16 10.78
C ALA A 195 -8.18 19.67 10.60
N SER A 196 -9.05 20.49 11.19
CA SER A 196 -8.87 21.95 11.19
C SER A 196 -7.51 22.34 11.77
N GLY A 197 -6.79 23.23 11.08
CA GLY A 197 -5.41 23.63 11.43
C GLY A 197 -4.30 22.68 10.95
N CYS A 198 -4.62 21.62 10.20
CA CYS A 198 -3.65 20.71 9.58
C CYS A 198 -3.54 20.93 8.07
N ASP A 199 -2.39 20.59 7.48
CA ASP A 199 -2.14 20.67 6.05
C ASP A 199 -2.92 19.59 5.29
N ALA A 200 -3.60 19.96 4.21
CA ALA A 200 -4.03 19.01 3.17
C ALA A 200 -2.80 18.41 2.46
N PHE A 201 -2.91 17.22 1.87
CA PHE A 201 -1.80 16.68 1.07
C PHE A 201 -1.51 17.62 -0.12
N LYS A 202 -0.23 17.91 -0.39
CA LYS A 202 0.15 18.78 -1.53
C LYS A 202 -0.25 18.19 -2.88
N LYS A 203 -0.57 16.89 -2.91
CA LYS A 203 -0.75 16.06 -4.11
C LYS A 203 -1.69 14.88 -3.87
N ARG A 204 -2.28 14.33 -4.94
CA ARG A 204 -3.21 13.20 -4.90
C ARG A 204 -2.60 11.98 -4.17
N CYS A 205 -3.25 11.57 -3.09
CA CYS A 205 -2.88 10.45 -2.21
C CYS A 205 -4.13 9.67 -1.80
N TYR A 206 -3.96 8.41 -1.41
CA TYR A 206 -5.03 7.51 -0.99
C TYR A 206 -4.62 6.73 0.26
N VAL A 207 -5.49 6.67 1.26
CA VAL A 207 -5.38 5.70 2.35
C VAL A 207 -5.81 4.33 1.82
N ASN A 208 -5.00 3.30 2.06
CA ASN A 208 -5.33 1.91 1.75
C ASN A 208 -6.15 1.32 2.90
N LEU A 209 -7.33 0.79 2.57
CA LEU A 209 -8.32 0.21 3.47
C LEU A 209 -8.58 -1.28 3.18
N SER A 210 -7.79 -1.91 2.30
CA SER A 210 -7.89 -3.35 2.03
C SER A 210 -7.59 -4.18 3.29
N PRO A 211 -8.15 -5.39 3.47
CA PRO A 211 -7.94 -6.18 4.70
C PRO A 211 -6.46 -6.42 5.04
N ASN A 212 -5.59 -6.56 4.05
CA ASN A 212 -4.15 -6.79 4.24
C ASN A 212 -3.35 -5.50 4.52
N SER A 213 -3.97 -4.32 4.58
CA SER A 213 -3.27 -3.02 4.69
C SER A 213 -3.13 -2.46 6.11
N LEU A 214 -3.59 -3.17 7.13
CA LEU A 214 -3.33 -2.86 8.53
C LEU A 214 -2.00 -3.48 8.96
N TYR A 215 -1.08 -2.67 9.47
CA TYR A 215 0.22 -3.10 9.99
C TYR A 215 0.34 -2.74 11.46
N HIS A 216 1.09 -3.55 12.20
CA HIS A 216 1.53 -3.27 13.56
C HIS A 216 3.02 -2.96 13.53
N ILE A 217 3.47 -1.95 14.28
CA ILE A 217 4.89 -1.55 14.29
C ILE A 217 5.26 -0.82 15.59
N GLU A 218 6.51 -0.97 16.01
CA GLU A 218 7.15 -0.20 17.07
C GLU A 218 7.29 1.27 16.63
N TYR A 219 6.83 2.23 17.43
CA TYR A 219 6.77 3.65 17.01
C TYR A 219 8.13 4.22 16.59
N LYS A 220 9.22 3.68 17.18
CA LYS A 220 10.64 4.00 16.93
C LYS A 220 11.10 3.84 15.48
N HIS A 221 10.33 3.13 14.64
CA HIS A 221 10.59 2.93 13.21
C HIS A 221 9.79 3.87 12.29
N LEU A 222 8.95 4.74 12.86
CA LEU A 222 8.27 5.82 12.16
C LEU A 222 9.03 7.14 12.32
N GLY A 223 8.88 8.01 11.32
CA GLY A 223 9.40 9.37 11.34
C GLY A 223 8.34 10.42 11.10
N ILE A 224 8.65 11.66 11.46
CA ILE A 224 7.89 12.82 10.97
C ILE A 224 7.94 12.84 9.43
N PHE A 225 6.80 13.04 8.77
CA PHE A 225 6.72 13.12 7.31
C PHE A 225 7.29 14.45 6.82
N ALA A 226 8.62 14.51 6.64
CA ALA A 226 9.38 15.77 6.55
C ALA A 226 8.95 16.76 5.45
N THR A 227 8.26 16.31 4.38
CA THR A 227 7.73 17.18 3.33
C THR A 227 6.41 17.86 3.70
N GLN A 228 5.66 17.30 4.66
CA GLN A 228 4.38 17.76 5.20
C GLN A 228 4.20 17.27 6.66
N PRO A 229 4.85 17.90 7.65
CA PRO A 229 4.90 17.39 9.02
C PRO A 229 3.58 17.53 9.80
N ASN A 230 2.66 18.40 9.35
CA ASN A 230 1.39 18.72 10.02
C ASN A 230 0.16 18.14 9.27
N ILE A 231 0.22 16.89 8.80
CA ILE A 231 -0.96 16.20 8.28
C ILE A 231 -1.58 15.34 9.39
N ARG A 232 -2.88 15.56 9.64
CA ARG A 232 -3.73 14.72 10.48
C ARG A 232 -5.15 14.72 9.91
N PHE A 233 -5.78 13.55 9.83
CA PHE A 233 -7.17 13.43 9.42
C PHE A 233 -8.15 13.86 10.53
N ASP A 234 -9.38 14.24 10.16
CA ASP A 234 -10.42 14.54 11.14
C ASP A 234 -10.93 13.28 11.87
N ASN A 235 -11.72 13.46 12.94
CA ASN A 235 -12.18 12.35 13.77
C ASN A 235 -13.06 11.35 13.00
N LEU A 236 -13.83 11.81 12.01
CA LEU A 236 -14.72 10.98 11.20
C LEU A 236 -13.91 10.10 10.25
N SER A 237 -13.03 10.71 9.45
CA SER A 237 -12.13 10.02 8.53
C SER A 237 -11.21 9.05 9.28
N THR A 238 -10.67 9.47 10.42
CA THR A 238 -9.85 8.61 11.29
C THR A 238 -10.63 7.39 11.78
N SER A 239 -11.89 7.57 12.20
CA SER A 239 -12.75 6.48 12.64
C SER A 239 -13.06 5.50 11.50
N GLU A 240 -13.33 5.99 10.29
CA GLU A 240 -13.55 5.13 9.12
C GLU A 240 -12.28 4.34 8.75
N ILE A 241 -11.11 4.99 8.69
CA ILE A 241 -9.83 4.35 8.39
C ILE A 241 -9.47 3.27 9.43
N LYS A 242 -9.78 3.53 10.70
CA LYS A 242 -9.57 2.61 11.83
C LYS A 242 -10.51 1.40 11.79
N ASN A 243 -11.80 1.64 11.50
CA ASN A 243 -12.84 0.62 11.51
C ASN A 243 -12.97 -0.15 10.17
N ALA A 244 -12.22 0.24 9.14
CA ALA A 244 -12.14 -0.52 7.90
C ALA A 244 -11.72 -1.99 8.14
N PRO A 245 -12.17 -2.95 7.30
CA PRO A 245 -11.83 -4.37 7.46
C PRO A 245 -10.32 -4.63 7.55
N ALA A 246 -9.94 -5.59 8.37
CA ALA A 246 -8.56 -6.02 8.56
C ALA A 246 -8.49 -7.55 8.68
N ASN A 247 -7.49 -8.14 8.03
CA ASN A 247 -7.07 -9.51 8.31
C ASN A 247 -6.03 -9.44 9.45
N CYS A 248 -6.40 -9.98 10.60
CA CYS A 248 -5.57 -10.10 11.81
C CYS A 248 -4.71 -11.36 11.75
#